data_AF-A0A7J8Z143-F1
#
_entry.id   AF-A0A7J8Z143-F1
#
_cell.length_a   1.000
_cell.length_b   1.000
_cell.length_c   1.000
_cell.angle_alpha   90.00
_cell.angle_beta   90.00
_cell.angle_gamma   90.00
#
_symmetry.space_group_name_H-M   'P 1'
#
loop_
_entity.id
_entity.type
_entity.pdbx_description
1 polymer ?
#
loop_
_entity_poly.entity_id
_entity_poly.type
_entity_poly.pdbx_seq_one_letter_code
_entity_poly.pdbx_strand_id
1 'polypeptide(L)'
;MNDAERVENLLTNVFSWLRIVSCSERLSSLWLWLLGLLTYPLLLNLPQNVHHAGQPMPGEEQEDIIMTSTESSIKNLKCPLTGKHITELTEPVRSMDCKHIYEKNAILIYIKSHHNNAKCPESACPKMVHAKRVICDPLLLVEIEEQCTLSRQTARTDVVEDFTEMEPHDEDST
;
A
#
# COMPACT_ATOMS: atom_id res chain seq x y z
N MET A 1 29.54 50.92 -4.15
CA MET A 1 29.21 49.56 -4.65
C MET A 1 29.61 48.63 -3.55
N ASN A 2 28.63 48.28 -2.72
CA ASN A 2 28.83 48.17 -1.28
C ASN A 2 29.06 46.70 -0.92
N ASP A 3 30.11 46.44 -0.13
CA ASP A 3 30.52 45.10 0.29
C ASP A 3 29.40 44.27 0.93
N ALA A 4 28.36 44.92 1.46
CA ALA A 4 27.16 44.29 2.01
C ALA A 4 26.40 43.40 1.01
N GLU A 5 26.32 43.79 -0.26
CA GLU A 5 25.52 43.05 -1.27
C GLU A 5 26.22 41.76 -1.75
N ARG A 6 27.54 41.67 -1.55
CA ARG A 6 28.33 40.46 -1.87
C ARG A 6 28.20 39.39 -0.78
N VAL A 7 27.98 39.80 0.48
CA VAL A 7 27.81 38.86 1.60
C VAL A 7 26.43 38.20 1.54
N GLU A 8 25.38 38.96 1.22
CA GLU A 8 24.02 38.45 1.06
C GLU A 8 23.93 37.37 -0.04
N ASN A 9 24.56 37.60 -1.20
CA ASN A 9 24.59 36.64 -2.31
C ASN A 9 25.43 35.38 -2.03
N LEU A 10 26.43 35.47 -1.16
CA LEU A 10 27.20 34.30 -0.70
C LEU A 10 26.37 33.49 0.30
N LEU A 11 25.66 34.15 1.22
CA LEU A 11 24.82 33.46 2.21
C LEU A 11 23.65 32.73 1.54
N THR A 12 22.97 33.33 0.56
CA THR A 12 21.89 32.65 -0.19
C THR A 12 22.39 31.42 -0.97
N ASN A 13 23.62 31.45 -1.50
CA ASN A 13 24.21 30.30 -2.18
C ASN A 13 24.61 29.18 -1.21
N VAL A 14 25.13 29.52 -0.02
CA VAL A 14 25.48 28.54 1.02
C VAL A 14 24.21 27.86 1.59
N PHE A 15 23.13 28.61 1.81
CA PHE A 15 21.85 28.03 2.24
C PHE A 15 21.21 27.13 1.17
N SER A 16 21.38 27.47 -0.11
CA SER A 16 20.93 26.63 -1.24
C SER A 16 21.73 25.31 -1.30
N TRP A 17 23.05 25.36 -1.12
CA TRP A 17 23.90 24.16 -1.02
C TRP A 17 23.57 23.29 0.19
N LEU A 18 23.27 23.89 1.36
CA LEU A 18 22.93 23.14 2.56
C LEU A 18 21.59 22.37 2.42
N ARG A 19 20.63 22.90 1.65
CA ARG A 19 19.39 22.18 1.30
C ARG A 19 19.60 21.03 0.32
N ILE A 20 20.61 21.10 -0.56
CA ILE A 20 20.95 20.02 -1.49
C ILE A 20 21.65 18.86 -0.75
N VAL A 21 22.53 19.17 0.21
CA VAL A 21 23.26 18.14 0.98
C VAL A 21 22.34 17.37 1.93
N SER A 22 21.32 17.99 2.52
CA SER A 22 20.32 17.27 3.34
C SER A 22 19.43 16.30 2.55
N CYS A 23 19.45 16.31 1.22
CA CYS A 23 18.66 15.42 0.38
C CYS A 23 19.40 14.11 0.00
N SER A 24 20.63 13.91 0.47
CA SER A 24 21.49 12.76 0.09
C SER A 24 22.16 12.07 1.28
N GLU A 25 21.43 11.81 2.37
CA GLU A 25 21.83 10.81 3.37
C GLU A 25 21.00 9.53 3.21
N ARG A 26 21.22 8.85 2.08
CA ARG A 26 20.71 7.49 1.81
C ARG A 26 21.88 6.50 1.75
N LEU A 27 22.76 6.55 2.75
CA LEU A 27 23.94 5.67 2.87
C LEU A 27 24.18 5.15 4.30
N SER A 28 23.16 5.11 5.17
CA SER A 28 23.27 4.49 6.50
C SER A 28 22.91 3.00 6.53
N SER A 29 22.27 2.45 5.49
CA SER A 29 21.82 1.05 5.49
C SER A 29 22.86 0.04 5.01
N LEU A 30 23.92 0.44 4.30
CA LEU A 30 24.97 -0.51 3.86
C LEU A 30 26.00 -0.79 4.97
N TRP A 31 26.22 0.15 5.89
CA TRP A 31 27.13 -0.03 7.03
C TRP A 31 26.60 -1.03 8.07
N LEU A 32 25.27 -1.11 8.24
CA LEU A 32 24.64 -2.10 9.12
C LEU A 32 24.68 -3.54 8.58
N TRP A 33 24.77 -3.73 7.26
CA TRP A 33 24.96 -5.06 6.66
C TRP A 33 26.41 -5.56 6.75
N LEU A 34 27.39 -4.67 6.63
CA LEU A 34 28.81 -5.03 6.72
C LEU A 34 29.26 -5.32 8.16
N LEU A 35 28.67 -4.68 9.17
CA LEU A 35 28.94 -5.00 10.59
C LEU A 35 28.15 -6.21 11.11
N GLY A 36 27.07 -6.63 10.44
CA GLY A 36 26.24 -7.76 10.85
C GLY A 36 26.80 -9.15 10.52
N LEU A 37 27.87 -9.24 9.71
CA LEU A 37 28.47 -10.51 9.27
C LEU A 37 29.57 -11.06 10.21
N LEU A 38 29.93 -10.33 11.28
CA LEU A 38 31.02 -10.72 12.19
C LEU A 38 30.55 -11.11 13.61
N THR A 39 29.24 -11.11 13.91
CA THR A 39 28.71 -11.45 15.25
C THR A 39 27.69 -12.58 15.28
N TYR A 40 27.48 -13.32 14.19
CA TYR A 40 26.65 -14.54 14.19
C TYR A 40 27.46 -15.82 13.98
N PRO A 41 28.29 -16.26 14.93
CA PRO A 41 28.60 -17.67 15.08
C PRO A 41 27.58 -18.30 16.07
N LEU A 42 27.14 -19.52 15.74
CA LEU A 42 26.48 -20.50 16.63
C LEU A 42 24.96 -20.39 16.82
N LEU A 43 24.18 -20.87 15.85
CA LEU A 43 23.02 -21.74 16.12
C LEU A 43 22.80 -22.72 14.94
N LEU A 44 23.84 -23.48 14.60
CA LEU A 44 23.72 -24.64 13.72
C LEU A 44 23.85 -25.91 14.58
N ASN A 45 22.80 -26.26 15.31
CA ASN A 45 22.62 -27.58 15.90
C ASN A 45 21.14 -27.83 16.15
N LEU A 46 20.43 -28.28 15.11
CA LEU A 46 19.29 -29.17 15.32
C LEU A 46 19.30 -30.23 14.22
N PRO A 47 19.58 -31.52 14.55
CA PRO A 47 19.49 -32.58 13.57
C PRO A 47 18.00 -32.84 13.26
N GLN A 48 17.55 -32.52 12.05
CA GLN A 48 16.26 -33.00 11.56
C GLN A 48 16.42 -34.45 11.09
N ASN A 49 16.36 -35.37 12.05
CA ASN A 49 16.12 -36.78 11.77
C ASN A 49 14.64 -36.96 11.41
N VAL A 50 14.25 -36.61 10.19
CA VAL A 50 12.91 -36.85 9.64
C VAL A 50 12.92 -38.17 8.87
N HIS A 51 12.66 -39.27 9.58
CA HIS A 51 12.18 -40.50 8.95
C HIS A 51 10.67 -40.39 8.77
N HIS A 52 10.21 -39.97 7.59
CA HIS A 52 8.82 -40.22 7.17
C HIS A 52 8.80 -41.36 6.16
N ALA A 53 9.13 -42.56 6.62
CA ALA A 53 8.78 -43.77 5.88
C ALA A 53 7.31 -44.10 6.21
N GLY A 54 6.41 -43.90 5.24
CA GLY A 54 5.12 -44.57 5.23
C GLY A 54 3.91 -43.84 5.81
N GLN A 55 3.79 -42.52 5.67
CA GLN A 55 2.50 -41.87 5.90
C GLN A 55 1.62 -41.99 4.64
N PRO A 56 0.39 -42.55 4.74
CA PRO A 56 -0.54 -42.59 3.64
C PRO A 56 -0.92 -41.17 3.22
N MET A 57 -1.08 -40.96 1.91
CA MET A 57 -1.58 -39.72 1.31
C MET A 57 -2.77 -39.20 2.12
N PRO A 58 -2.75 -37.94 2.60
CA PRO A 58 -3.93 -37.35 3.20
C PRO A 58 -5.03 -37.39 2.15
N GLY A 59 -6.15 -38.00 2.52
CA GLY A 59 -7.34 -38.09 1.69
C GLY A 59 -7.80 -36.70 1.28
N GLU A 60 -8.43 -36.64 0.11
CA GLU A 60 -9.03 -35.47 -0.49
C GLU A 60 -10.16 -34.93 0.41
N GLU A 61 -9.79 -34.22 1.48
CA GLU A 61 -10.71 -33.32 2.17
C GLU A 61 -10.81 -32.05 1.33
N GLN A 62 -11.97 -31.92 0.67
CA GLN A 62 -12.45 -30.81 -0.12
C GLN A 62 -11.68 -29.51 0.17
N GLU A 63 -10.76 -29.16 -0.72
CA GLU A 63 -10.35 -27.79 -0.87
C GLU A 63 -11.60 -27.02 -1.28
N ASP A 64 -12.29 -26.41 -0.30
CA ASP A 64 -12.99 -25.17 -0.56
C ASP A 64 -11.93 -24.23 -1.11
N ILE A 65 -11.81 -24.19 -2.45
CA ILE A 65 -11.01 -23.20 -3.14
C ILE A 65 -11.75 -21.89 -2.88
N ILE A 66 -11.44 -21.26 -1.75
CA ILE A 66 -11.82 -19.88 -1.50
C ILE A 66 -11.14 -19.11 -2.61
N MET A 67 -11.95 -18.64 -3.56
CA MET A 67 -11.50 -17.84 -4.69
C MET A 67 -11.21 -16.41 -4.17
N THR A 68 -10.26 -16.30 -3.25
CA THR A 68 -9.77 -15.03 -2.71
C THR A 68 -8.76 -14.50 -3.70
N SER A 69 -9.21 -13.57 -4.55
CA SER A 69 -8.48 -12.38 -5.00
C SER A 69 -8.83 -12.05 -6.45
N THR A 70 -9.97 -11.39 -6.65
CA THR A 70 -10.01 -10.39 -7.72
C THR A 70 -9.15 -9.23 -7.21
N GLU A 71 -7.88 -9.19 -7.58
CA GLU A 71 -7.00 -8.08 -7.22
C GLU A 71 -7.58 -6.77 -7.79
N SER A 72 -8.05 -5.88 -6.93
CA SER A 72 -8.49 -4.57 -7.39
C SER A 72 -7.28 -3.80 -7.94
N SER A 73 -7.42 -3.19 -9.11
CA SER A 73 -6.50 -2.21 -9.68
C SER A 73 -6.50 -0.84 -8.98
N ILE A 74 -7.36 -0.65 -7.97
CA ILE A 74 -7.41 0.52 -7.09
C ILE A 74 -6.11 0.63 -6.29
N LYS A 75 -5.42 1.78 -6.44
CA LYS A 75 -4.15 2.05 -5.74
C LYS A 75 -4.27 2.89 -4.48
N ASN A 76 -5.39 3.58 -4.30
CA ASN A 76 -5.62 4.47 -3.18
C ASN A 76 -7.08 4.38 -2.73
N LEU A 77 -7.29 4.30 -1.42
CA LEU A 77 -8.61 4.25 -0.80
C LEU A 77 -9.18 5.63 -0.48
N LYS A 78 -8.32 6.65 -0.45
CA LYS A 78 -8.69 8.04 -0.19
C LYS A 78 -8.16 8.95 -1.28
N CYS A 79 -8.89 10.02 -1.58
CA CYS A 79 -8.43 11.05 -2.51
C CYS A 79 -7.29 11.85 -1.86
N PRO A 80 -6.09 11.92 -2.48
CA PRO A 80 -4.94 12.66 -1.90
C PRO A 80 -5.15 14.18 -1.75
N LEU A 81 -6.16 14.75 -2.43
CA LEU A 81 -6.47 16.18 -2.39
C LEU A 81 -7.55 16.53 -1.37
N THR A 82 -8.61 15.73 -1.29
CA THR A 82 -9.77 16.02 -0.42
C THR A 82 -9.78 15.20 0.87
N GLY A 83 -8.97 14.14 0.95
CA GLY A 83 -8.95 13.20 2.08
C GLY A 83 -10.17 12.28 2.18
N LYS A 84 -11.21 12.52 1.35
CA LYS A 84 -12.43 11.70 1.31
C LYS A 84 -12.13 10.28 0.84
N HIS A 85 -12.90 9.31 1.33
CA HIS A 85 -12.82 7.94 0.84
C HIS A 85 -13.30 7.87 -0.62
N ILE A 86 -12.74 6.97 -1.44
CA ILE A 86 -13.07 6.86 -2.88
C ILE A 86 -14.55 6.56 -3.13
N THR A 87 -15.22 5.97 -2.15
CA THR A 87 -16.63 5.57 -2.16
C THR A 87 -17.58 6.74 -1.87
N GLU A 88 -17.05 7.85 -1.38
CA GLU A 88 -17.80 9.07 -1.03
C GLU A 88 -17.56 10.19 -2.05
N LEU A 89 -16.79 9.92 -3.11
CA LEU A 89 -16.51 10.89 -4.17
C LEU A 89 -17.74 11.04 -5.07
N THR A 90 -18.08 12.27 -5.42
CA THR A 90 -19.23 12.53 -6.30
C THR A 90 -18.91 12.19 -7.74
N GLU A 91 -17.73 12.59 -8.21
CA GLU A 91 -17.22 12.26 -9.54
C GLU A 91 -15.80 11.71 -9.43
N PRO A 92 -15.63 10.40 -9.17
CA PRO A 92 -14.31 9.78 -9.11
C PRO A 92 -13.68 9.73 -10.49
N VAL A 93 -12.46 10.23 -10.60
CA VAL A 93 -11.65 10.19 -11.83
C VAL A 93 -10.31 9.54 -11.56
N ARG A 94 -9.80 8.80 -12.54
CA ARG A 94 -8.52 8.09 -12.45
C ARG A 94 -7.51 8.68 -13.44
N SER A 95 -6.27 8.85 -12.99
CA SER A 95 -5.16 9.17 -13.89
C SER A 95 -4.74 7.94 -14.69
N MET A 96 -4.63 8.05 -16.01
CA MET A 96 -4.13 6.96 -16.86
C MET A 96 -2.64 6.65 -16.65
N ASP A 97 -1.87 7.58 -16.07
CA ASP A 97 -0.43 7.43 -15.89
C ASP A 97 -0.04 6.66 -14.62
N CYS A 98 -0.75 6.92 -13.53
CA CYS A 98 -0.43 6.37 -12.20
C CYS A 98 -1.56 5.56 -11.58
N LYS A 99 -2.75 5.55 -12.17
CA LYS A 99 -3.97 4.90 -11.68
C LYS A 99 -4.52 5.42 -10.34
N HIS A 100 -4.01 6.53 -9.83
CA HIS A 100 -4.58 7.16 -8.63
C HIS A 100 -5.92 7.83 -8.92
N ILE A 101 -6.82 7.74 -7.95
CA ILE A 101 -8.20 8.21 -8.00
C ILE A 101 -8.34 9.54 -7.27
N TYR A 102 -9.06 10.48 -7.87
CA TYR A 102 -9.29 11.82 -7.34
C TYR A 102 -10.75 12.25 -7.49
N GLU A 103 -11.15 13.24 -6.70
CA GLU A 103 -12.36 14.03 -7.00
C GLU A 103 -12.11 14.91 -8.23
N LYS A 104 -12.98 14.83 -9.24
CA LYS A 104 -12.83 15.53 -10.53
C LYS A 104 -12.57 17.03 -10.38
N ASN A 105 -13.35 17.72 -9.57
CA ASN A 105 -13.20 19.16 -9.41
C ASN A 105 -11.89 19.52 -8.70
N ALA A 106 -11.51 18.76 -7.67
CA ALA A 106 -10.30 19.01 -6.91
C ALA A 106 -9.04 18.84 -7.78
N ILE A 107 -8.95 17.76 -8.56
CA ILE A 107 -7.78 17.49 -9.39
C ILE A 107 -7.66 18.49 -10.55
N LEU A 108 -8.77 18.90 -11.16
CA LEU A 108 -8.74 19.91 -12.22
C LEU A 108 -8.29 21.28 -11.70
N ILE A 109 -8.71 21.67 -10.48
CA ILE A 109 -8.23 22.90 -9.83
C ILE A 109 -6.74 22.78 -9.50
N TYR A 110 -6.31 21.65 -8.94
CA TYR A 110 -4.90 21.40 -8.61
C TYR A 110 -3.98 21.46 -9.84
N ILE A 111 -4.38 20.87 -10.96
CA ILE A 111 -3.61 20.93 -12.22
C ILE A 111 -3.52 22.36 -12.74
N LYS A 112 -4.63 23.11 -12.68
CA LYS A 112 -4.68 24.51 -13.10
C LYS A 112 -3.79 25.41 -12.24
N SER A 113 -3.76 25.21 -10.92
CA SER A 113 -2.92 26.00 -10.01
C SER A 113 -1.42 25.76 -10.20
N HIS A 114 -1.02 24.64 -10.82
CA HIS A 114 0.37 24.30 -11.14
C HIS A 114 0.70 24.52 -12.62
N HIS A 115 0.01 25.45 -13.31
CA HIS A 115 0.26 25.80 -14.71
C HIS A 115 0.26 24.60 -15.68
N ASN A 116 -0.58 23.59 -15.42
CA ASN A 116 -0.63 22.31 -16.17
C ASN A 116 0.65 21.44 -16.07
N ASN A 117 1.56 21.75 -15.14
CA ASN A 117 2.76 20.99 -14.82
C ASN A 117 2.69 20.47 -13.38
N ALA A 118 1.62 19.72 -13.08
CA ALA A 118 1.40 19.19 -11.73
C ALA A 118 2.00 17.79 -11.56
N LYS A 119 2.70 17.55 -10.46
CA LYS A 119 3.07 16.19 -10.01
C LYS A 119 1.86 15.51 -9.41
N CYS A 120 1.84 14.18 -9.40
CA CYS A 120 0.83 13.43 -8.68
C CYS A 120 0.84 13.83 -7.19
N PRO A 121 -0.31 14.20 -6.60
CA PRO A 121 -0.37 14.60 -5.19
C PRO A 121 -0.19 13.43 -4.22
N GLU A 122 -0.21 12.18 -4.71
CA GLU A 122 0.19 11.01 -3.92
C GLU A 122 1.69 11.08 -3.58
N SER A 123 2.00 11.02 -2.29
CA SER A 123 3.32 11.32 -1.72
C SER A 123 4.47 10.46 -2.29
N ALA A 124 4.18 9.22 -2.70
CA ALA A 124 5.14 8.27 -3.25
C ALA A 124 5.15 8.18 -4.78
N CYS A 125 4.41 9.05 -5.50
CA CYS A 125 4.26 8.94 -6.94
C CYS A 125 5.04 10.02 -7.71
N PRO A 126 6.06 9.64 -8.51
CA PRO A 126 6.86 10.61 -9.27
C PRO A 126 6.18 11.06 -10.59
N LYS A 127 5.02 10.51 -10.95
CA LYS A 127 4.36 10.75 -12.23
C LYS A 127 3.73 12.15 -12.28
N MET A 128 3.74 12.77 -13.46
CA MET A 128 3.01 14.00 -13.74
C MET A 128 1.53 13.68 -14.01
N VAL A 129 0.63 14.60 -13.65
CA VAL A 129 -0.81 14.46 -13.89
C VAL A 129 -1.27 15.57 -14.84
N HIS A 130 -2.01 15.17 -15.88
CA HIS A 130 -2.52 16.08 -16.90
C HIS A 130 -4.03 15.99 -17.00
N ALA A 131 -4.72 17.13 -17.17
CA ALA A 131 -6.18 17.18 -17.22
C ALA A 131 -6.78 16.29 -18.31
N LYS A 132 -6.10 16.16 -19.46
CA LYS A 132 -6.51 15.29 -20.58
C LYS A 132 -6.38 13.79 -20.29
N ARG A 133 -5.61 13.41 -19.26
CA ARG A 133 -5.30 12.02 -18.90
C ARG A 133 -5.93 11.61 -17.57
N VAL A 134 -6.79 12.47 -17.02
CA VAL A 134 -7.63 12.19 -15.86
C VAL A 134 -9.04 11.95 -16.39
N ILE A 135 -9.50 10.71 -16.30
CA ILE A 135 -10.73 10.26 -16.98
C ILE A 135 -11.63 9.56 -15.96
N CYS A 136 -12.94 9.75 -16.11
CA CYS A 136 -13.94 8.92 -15.44
C CYS A 136 -14.10 7.63 -16.27
N ASP A 137 -13.55 6.53 -15.77
CA ASP A 137 -13.65 5.22 -16.41
C ASP A 137 -14.95 4.55 -15.96
N PRO A 138 -15.82 4.05 -16.86
CA PRO A 138 -17.04 3.32 -16.47
C PRO A 138 -16.76 2.14 -15.54
N LEU A 139 -15.61 1.48 -15.68
CA LEU A 139 -15.22 0.34 -14.84
C LEU A 139 -14.75 0.76 -13.45
N LEU A 140 -14.32 2.02 -13.28
CA LEU A 140 -13.83 2.51 -11.99
C LEU A 140 -14.91 2.47 -10.92
N LEU A 141 -16.16 2.76 -11.28
CA LEU A 141 -17.27 2.73 -10.32
C LEU A 141 -17.57 1.32 -9.84
N VAL A 142 -17.56 0.34 -10.76
CA VAL A 142 -17.74 -1.08 -10.44
C VAL A 142 -16.62 -1.55 -9.51
N GLU A 143 -15.39 -1.18 -9.82
CA GLU A 143 -14.22 -1.55 -9.03
C GLU A 143 -14.24 -0.95 -7.61
N ILE A 144 -14.71 0.29 -7.47
CA ILE A 144 -14.90 0.95 -6.17
C ILE A 144 -15.97 0.22 -5.34
N GLU A 145 -17.08 -0.18 -5.99
CA GLU A 145 -18.17 -0.92 -5.35
C GLU A 145 -17.73 -2.31 -4.90
N GLU A 146 -16.98 -3.03 -5.74
CA GLU A 146 -16.39 -4.33 -5.39
C GLU A 146 -15.48 -4.20 -4.18
N GLN A 147 -14.58 -3.20 -4.15
CA GLN A 147 -13.72 -2.93 -2.99
C GLN A 147 -14.50 -2.70 -1.69
N CYS A 148 -15.67 -2.05 -1.74
CA CYS A 148 -16.56 -1.89 -0.59
C CYS A 148 -17.11 -3.23 -0.08
N THR A 149 -17.52 -4.12 -0.99
CA THR A 149 -18.10 -5.42 -0.60
C THR A 149 -17.07 -6.32 0.06
N LEU A 150 -15.85 -6.36 -0.50
CA LEU A 150 -14.73 -7.13 0.05
C LEU A 150 -14.33 -6.61 1.43
N SER A 151 -14.16 -5.29 1.60
CA SER A 151 -13.82 -4.69 2.89
C SER A 151 -14.87 -4.98 3.98
N ARG A 152 -16.14 -5.17 3.59
CA ARG A 152 -17.23 -5.53 4.51
C ARG A 152 -17.27 -7.02 4.83
N GLN A 153 -16.89 -7.88 3.87
CA GLN A 153 -16.79 -9.32 4.07
C GLN A 153 -15.62 -9.67 4.97
N THR A 154 -14.44 -9.07 4.77
CA THR A 154 -13.29 -9.26 5.67
C THR A 154 -13.61 -8.87 7.11
N ALA A 155 -14.37 -7.79 7.31
CA ALA A 155 -14.80 -7.37 8.64
C ALA A 155 -15.83 -8.32 9.31
N ARG A 156 -16.47 -9.22 8.54
CA ARG A 156 -17.44 -10.20 9.06
C ARG A 156 -16.82 -11.56 9.34
N THR A 157 -15.82 -11.97 8.57
CA THR A 157 -15.14 -13.27 8.72
C THR A 157 -14.24 -13.37 9.93
N ASP A 158 -13.94 -12.27 10.63
CA ASP A 158 -13.23 -12.28 11.91
C ASP A 158 -14.08 -12.82 13.09
N VAL A 159 -15.37 -13.13 12.84
CA VAL A 159 -16.26 -13.79 13.81
C VAL A 159 -16.37 -15.26 13.44
N VAL A 160 -15.38 -16.06 13.83
CA VAL A 160 -15.50 -17.52 13.81
C VAL A 160 -16.28 -17.92 15.06
N GLU A 161 -17.53 -18.32 14.90
CA GLU A 161 -18.27 -19.00 15.96
C GLU A 161 -17.80 -20.45 16.04
N ASP A 162 -17.15 -20.78 17.15
CA ASP A 162 -16.65 -22.12 17.51
C ASP A 162 -17.85 -23.02 17.87
N PHE A 163 -18.17 -23.99 17.01
CA PHE A 163 -19.26 -24.96 17.20
C PHE A 163 -18.75 -26.32 17.74
N THR A 164 -17.80 -26.33 18.69
CA THR A 164 -17.43 -27.55 19.41
C THR A 164 -18.29 -27.77 20.67
N GLU A 165 -19.59 -28.02 20.49
CA GLU A 165 -20.45 -28.57 21.56
C GLU A 165 -20.83 -30.02 21.21
N MET A 166 -20.18 -30.99 21.87
CA MET A 166 -20.57 -32.40 21.83
C MET A 166 -21.66 -32.63 22.88
N GLU A 167 -22.90 -32.89 22.46
CA GLU A 167 -23.97 -33.36 23.35
C GLU A 167 -23.61 -34.75 23.93
N PRO A 168 -23.67 -34.94 25.26
CA PRO A 168 -23.50 -36.26 25.85
C PRO A 168 -24.73 -37.13 25.53
N HIS A 169 -24.49 -38.23 24.82
CA HIS A 169 -25.51 -39.25 24.54
C HIS A 169 -25.74 -40.07 25.82
N ASP A 170 -26.86 -39.83 26.50
CA ASP A 170 -27.29 -40.62 27.65
C ASP A 170 -27.74 -42.01 27.18
N GLU A 171 -26.94 -43.02 27.51
CA GLU A 171 -27.26 -44.44 27.31
C GLU A 171 -28.22 -44.91 28.42
N ASP A 172 -29.54 -44.77 28.19
CA ASP A 172 -30.56 -45.50 28.94
C ASP A 172 -30.89 -46.81 28.20
N SER A 173 -30.28 -47.91 28.63
CA SER A 173 -30.74 -49.27 28.30
C SER A 173 -31.31 -49.90 29.56
N THR A 174 -32.65 -49.96 29.58
CA THR A 174 -33.48 -50.75 30.50
C THR A 174 -33.27 -52.25 30.29
#